data_AF-A0A2S9S778-F1
#
_entry.id   AF-A0A2S9S778-F1
#
_cell.length_a   1.000
_cell.length_b   1.000
_cell.length_c   1.000
_cell.angle_alpha   90.00
_cell.angle_beta   90.00
_cell.angle_gamma   90.00
#
_symmetry.space_group_name_H-M   'P 1'
#
loop_
_entity.id
_entity.type
_entity.pdbx_description
1 polymer ?
#
loop_
_entity_poly.entity_id
_entity_poly.type
_entity_poly.pdbx_seq_one_letter_code
_entity_poly.pdbx_strand_id
1 'polypeptide(L)'
;MALATQSNRIKIGIRPTIDGRRMGVRESLETQTIRMAQSVAQLLQTHIRHTDGTFVECVVADSTIGGVTEAAACADKFKRENVGLTITVTPCWCYGSETIDMDPHMPKAIWGFNGTERPGAVYLAAALAGHSQLGLPAFSIYGTEVQEADDTNIPEDVKEKLLRFARAGLAVASIRGKSYLSIGSVSMGIAGSIVNQAFFQEYLGMRNEYVDMMEIKRRLDRKIYDQEEVDLALSWVKQYCKEGVDVNSLENQRNAEERAELWENVVKMTIITRDLMVGNPKLATLNYAEEALGHNAIAAGFQGQRHWTDHLPNGDFMEAMLNSTYDWNGVRPPYILATENDSLNAIGMLFGHQLTGKAQIFADVRTYWSQDSVERVTGWRPESGFIHLINSGSAALDGTGEHQDAQGNPTLKPAWDVTEEEAKRCLENTRWCPAVHEYFRGGGLSSQFLTKGGIPFTMHRINLIKGLGPVLQIAEGWSIDLPQDVHNKLNQRTNETWPTTWFVPRLTGKGAFTDVYSVMANWGANHCVATHGHVGADLITLASMLRIPVCMHNVSEKNIFRPSAWNGFGQDKEGQDYRACQNFGPLYK
;
A
#
# COMPACT_ATOMS: atom_id res chain seq x y z
N MET A 1 11.87 -12.97 -6.14
CA MET A 1 10.97 -12.51 -7.23
C MET A 1 11.39 -13.13 -8.59
N ALA A 2 11.53 -14.47 -8.67
CA ALA A 2 12.25 -15.13 -9.77
C ALA A 2 11.39 -15.84 -10.84
N LEU A 3 10.11 -15.49 -11.00
CA LEU A 3 9.25 -16.08 -12.04
C LEU A 3 8.36 -15.08 -12.81
N ALA A 4 8.44 -13.78 -12.52
CA ALA A 4 7.83 -12.78 -13.40
C ALA A 4 8.83 -12.44 -14.51
N THR A 5 8.79 -13.19 -15.62
CA THR A 5 9.40 -12.71 -16.87
C THR A 5 8.83 -11.35 -17.22
N GLN A 6 9.64 -10.50 -17.84
CA GLN A 6 9.27 -9.13 -18.24
C GLN A 6 7.94 -9.09 -19.05
N SER A 7 7.55 -10.19 -19.71
CA SER A 7 6.32 -10.29 -20.50
C SER A 7 5.01 -10.44 -19.72
N ASN A 8 5.03 -10.57 -18.39
CA ASN A 8 3.83 -10.80 -17.57
C ASN A 8 3.45 -9.61 -16.65
N ARG A 9 4.10 -8.45 -16.79
CA ARG A 9 3.73 -7.25 -16.01
C ARG A 9 2.42 -6.65 -16.51
N ILE A 10 1.71 -5.98 -15.60
CA ILE A 10 0.47 -5.26 -15.93
C ILE A 10 0.82 -4.01 -16.74
N LYS A 11 0.11 -3.79 -17.86
CA LYS A 11 0.30 -2.60 -18.71
C LYS A 11 -0.88 -1.64 -18.61
N ILE A 12 -0.68 -0.40 -19.03
CA ILE A 12 -1.75 0.61 -19.16
C ILE A 12 -2.17 0.72 -20.63
N GLY A 13 -3.46 0.51 -20.93
CA GLY A 13 -4.00 0.63 -22.28
C GLY A 13 -4.42 2.06 -22.60
N ILE A 14 -3.95 2.62 -23.71
CA ILE A 14 -4.33 3.97 -24.17
C ILE A 14 -5.20 3.87 -25.42
N ARG A 15 -6.41 4.43 -25.34
CA ARG A 15 -7.48 4.34 -26.36
C ARG A 15 -7.69 5.70 -27.04
N PRO A 16 -7.02 6.00 -28.16
CA PRO A 16 -7.26 7.22 -28.93
C PRO A 16 -8.60 7.14 -29.68
N THR A 17 -9.65 7.78 -29.15
CA THR A 17 -10.97 7.82 -29.81
C THR A 17 -11.11 9.03 -30.73
N ILE A 18 -11.81 8.88 -31.86
CA ILE A 18 -11.91 9.89 -32.91
C ILE A 18 -13.33 9.96 -33.50
N ASP A 19 -13.65 11.07 -34.20
CA ASP A 19 -14.85 11.15 -35.04
C ASP A 19 -14.76 10.12 -36.18
N GLY A 20 -15.76 9.24 -36.31
CA GLY A 20 -15.78 8.20 -37.33
C GLY A 20 -16.00 8.71 -38.76
N ARG A 21 -16.47 9.95 -38.96
CA ARG A 21 -16.78 10.51 -40.28
C ARG A 21 -15.52 10.72 -41.11
N ARG A 22 -15.49 10.12 -42.29
CA ARG A 22 -14.46 10.31 -43.33
C ARG A 22 -14.72 11.58 -44.15
N MET A 23 -14.03 11.71 -45.28
CA MET A 23 -14.15 12.83 -46.22
C MET A 23 -13.60 14.15 -45.65
N GLY A 24 -12.52 14.07 -44.89
CA GLY A 24 -11.74 15.21 -44.42
C GLY A 24 -11.86 15.48 -42.91
N VAL A 25 -12.89 14.96 -42.23
CA VAL A 25 -13.06 15.17 -40.78
C VAL A 25 -12.06 14.31 -40.01
N ARG A 26 -12.21 12.98 -40.06
CA ARG A 26 -11.30 12.05 -39.36
C ARG A 26 -9.86 12.25 -39.78
N GLU A 27 -9.61 12.36 -41.09
CA GLU A 27 -8.27 12.51 -41.65
C GLU A 27 -7.54 13.74 -41.08
N SER A 28 -8.26 14.83 -40.78
CA SER A 28 -7.69 16.03 -40.16
C SER A 28 -7.32 15.88 -38.68
N LEU A 29 -7.81 14.84 -38.00
CA LEU A 29 -7.71 14.64 -36.54
C LEU A 29 -6.83 13.46 -36.13
N GLU A 30 -6.51 12.55 -37.07
CA GLU A 30 -5.70 11.34 -36.80
C GLU A 30 -4.39 11.68 -36.08
N THR A 31 -3.62 12.65 -36.62
CA THR A 31 -2.32 13.02 -36.07
C THR A 31 -2.43 13.57 -34.65
N GLN A 32 -3.35 14.50 -34.39
CA GLN A 32 -3.53 15.09 -33.07
C GLN A 32 -4.00 14.04 -32.04
N THR A 33 -4.93 13.17 -32.43
CA THR A 33 -5.50 12.14 -31.55
C THR A 33 -4.44 11.10 -31.16
N ILE A 34 -3.65 10.62 -32.12
CA ILE A 34 -2.55 9.68 -31.83
C ILE A 34 -1.47 10.37 -31.00
N ARG A 35 -1.13 11.62 -31.29
CA ARG A 35 -0.14 12.38 -30.52
C ARG A 35 -0.57 12.55 -29.06
N MET A 36 -1.85 12.83 -28.79
CA MET A 36 -2.40 12.90 -27.44
C MET A 36 -2.23 11.57 -26.70
N ALA A 37 -2.50 10.43 -27.36
CA ALA A 37 -2.26 9.11 -26.77
C ALA A 37 -0.78 8.84 -26.47
N GLN A 38 0.11 9.22 -27.38
CA GLN A 38 1.56 9.10 -27.20
C GLN A 38 2.06 9.99 -26.04
N SER A 39 1.57 11.21 -25.90
CA SER A 39 1.92 12.10 -24.79
C SER A 39 1.50 11.52 -23.44
N VAL A 40 0.29 10.93 -23.33
CA VAL A 40 -0.13 10.23 -22.11
C VAL A 40 0.75 9.02 -21.84
N ALA A 41 1.00 8.18 -22.85
CA ALA A 41 1.88 7.03 -22.69
C ALA A 41 3.27 7.46 -22.19
N GLN A 42 3.86 8.49 -22.78
CA GLN A 42 5.16 9.02 -22.38
C GLN A 42 5.16 9.55 -20.94
N LEU A 43 4.12 10.30 -20.54
CA LEU A 43 3.97 10.79 -19.17
C LEU A 43 3.96 9.62 -18.18
N LEU A 44 3.14 8.60 -18.43
CA LEU A 44 2.99 7.47 -17.51
C LEU A 44 4.25 6.61 -17.44
N GLN A 45 4.87 6.30 -18.57
CA GLN A 45 6.11 5.51 -18.64
C GLN A 45 7.32 6.21 -18.01
N THR A 46 7.23 7.51 -17.70
CA THR A 46 8.32 8.26 -17.05
C THR A 46 8.05 8.60 -15.59
N HIS A 47 6.82 8.40 -15.10
CA HIS A 47 6.41 8.80 -13.74
C HIS A 47 5.80 7.66 -12.92
N ILE A 48 5.25 6.63 -13.55
CA ILE A 48 4.60 5.51 -12.86
C ILE A 48 5.52 4.29 -12.92
N ARG A 49 5.79 3.72 -11.75
CA ARG A 49 6.60 2.50 -11.59
C ARG A 49 5.77 1.40 -10.94
N HIS A 50 6.10 0.16 -11.26
CA HIS A 50 5.74 -0.99 -10.45
C HIS A 50 6.51 -0.97 -9.12
N THR A 51 6.08 -1.79 -8.15
CA THR A 51 6.73 -1.85 -6.83
C THR A 51 8.16 -2.43 -6.86
N ASP A 52 8.56 -3.06 -7.96
CA ASP A 52 9.95 -3.48 -8.21
C ASP A 52 10.84 -2.35 -8.77
N GLY A 53 10.28 -1.15 -8.95
CA GLY A 53 10.97 0.03 -9.45
C GLY A 53 11.03 0.12 -10.97
N THR A 54 10.57 -0.87 -11.72
CA THR A 54 10.50 -0.75 -13.18
C THR A 54 9.39 0.20 -13.60
N PHE A 55 9.65 1.03 -14.61
CA PHE A 55 8.61 1.89 -15.18
C PHE A 55 7.51 1.04 -15.83
N VAL A 56 6.27 1.51 -15.74
CA VAL A 56 5.13 0.87 -16.38
C VAL A 56 5.27 0.92 -17.90
N GLU A 57 4.73 -0.06 -18.60
CA GLU A 57 4.59 -0.03 -20.06
C GLU A 57 3.17 0.39 -20.46
N CYS A 58 3.07 1.17 -21.54
CA CYS A 58 1.78 1.56 -22.12
C CYS A 58 1.55 0.86 -23.46
N VAL A 59 0.31 0.44 -23.71
CA VAL A 59 -0.11 -0.19 -24.96
C VAL A 59 -1.13 0.73 -25.64
N VAL A 60 -0.74 1.36 -26.74
CA VAL A 60 -1.65 2.19 -27.54
C VAL A 60 -2.42 1.31 -28.53
N ALA A 61 -3.70 1.61 -28.78
CA ALA A 61 -4.48 0.95 -29.83
C ALA A 61 -3.79 1.05 -31.21
N ASP A 62 -3.94 0.03 -32.08
CA ASP A 62 -3.30 0.00 -33.40
C ASP A 62 -3.86 1.06 -34.37
N SER A 63 -5.10 1.50 -34.14
CA SER A 63 -5.76 2.58 -34.87
C SER A 63 -6.44 3.54 -33.90
N THR A 64 -6.79 4.73 -34.38
CA THR A 64 -7.84 5.52 -33.74
C THR A 64 -9.17 4.76 -33.75
N ILE A 65 -10.01 5.04 -32.76
CA ILE A 65 -11.26 4.33 -32.50
C ILE A 65 -12.43 5.27 -32.78
N GLY A 66 -13.04 5.13 -33.96
CA GLY A 66 -14.22 5.87 -34.39
C GLY A 66 -15.52 5.07 -34.35
N GLY A 67 -15.47 3.78 -34.01
CA GLY A 67 -16.65 2.94 -33.84
C GLY A 67 -16.33 1.54 -33.29
N VAL A 68 -17.37 0.71 -33.23
CA VAL A 68 -17.35 -0.58 -32.49
C VAL A 68 -16.29 -1.57 -33.01
N THR A 69 -16.06 -1.65 -34.31
CA THR A 69 -15.07 -2.58 -34.89
C THR A 69 -13.65 -2.28 -34.41
N GLU A 70 -13.27 -1.00 -34.36
CA GLU A 70 -11.95 -0.57 -33.90
C GLU A 70 -11.85 -0.70 -32.37
N ALA A 71 -12.94 -0.45 -31.64
CA ALA A 71 -13.00 -0.66 -30.20
C ALA A 71 -12.81 -2.15 -29.83
N ALA A 72 -13.42 -3.07 -30.58
CA ALA A 72 -13.26 -4.51 -30.40
C ALA A 72 -11.82 -4.97 -30.68
N ALA A 73 -11.22 -4.51 -31.78
CA ALA A 73 -9.82 -4.82 -32.11
C ALA A 73 -8.85 -4.31 -31.01
N CYS A 74 -9.10 -3.12 -30.46
CA CYS A 74 -8.35 -2.58 -29.33
C CYS A 74 -8.49 -3.48 -28.08
N ALA A 75 -9.70 -3.94 -27.76
CA ALA A 75 -9.93 -4.84 -26.63
C ALA A 75 -9.21 -6.18 -26.79
N ASP A 76 -9.24 -6.77 -27.99
CA ASP A 76 -8.53 -8.02 -28.31
C ASP A 76 -7.01 -7.88 -28.20
N LYS A 77 -6.45 -6.71 -28.58
CA LYS A 77 -5.04 -6.40 -28.33
C LYS A 77 -4.76 -6.31 -26.83
N PHE A 78 -5.53 -5.52 -26.10
CA PHE A 78 -5.31 -5.26 -24.68
C PHE A 78 -5.38 -6.53 -23.84
N LYS A 79 -6.29 -7.44 -24.17
CA LYS A 79 -6.39 -8.76 -23.54
C LYS A 79 -5.13 -9.62 -23.71
N ARG A 80 -4.50 -9.57 -24.88
CA ARG A 80 -3.25 -10.31 -25.17
C ARG A 80 -2.01 -9.67 -24.54
N GLU A 81 -2.05 -8.36 -24.34
CA GLU A 81 -0.93 -7.55 -23.82
C GLU A 81 -0.96 -7.37 -22.29
N ASN A 82 -1.85 -8.08 -21.58
CA ASN A 82 -1.98 -8.00 -20.12
C ASN A 82 -2.24 -6.58 -19.61
N VAL A 83 -3.10 -5.84 -20.31
CA VAL A 83 -3.56 -4.51 -19.87
C VAL A 83 -4.50 -4.67 -18.67
N GLY A 84 -4.25 -3.91 -17.60
CA GLY A 84 -5.05 -3.96 -16.36
C GLY A 84 -5.97 -2.75 -16.14
N LEU A 85 -5.77 -1.66 -16.89
CA LEU A 85 -6.52 -0.41 -16.80
C LEU A 85 -6.44 0.34 -18.11
N THR A 86 -7.46 1.16 -18.40
CA THR A 86 -7.56 1.90 -19.66
C THR A 86 -7.72 3.40 -19.48
N ILE A 87 -7.10 4.17 -20.37
CA ILE A 87 -7.27 5.62 -20.49
C ILE A 87 -7.69 5.92 -21.91
N THR A 88 -8.90 6.44 -22.07
CA THR A 88 -9.40 6.93 -23.34
C THR A 88 -9.06 8.40 -23.49
N VAL A 89 -8.55 8.79 -24.66
CA VAL A 89 -8.17 10.18 -24.96
C VAL A 89 -8.83 10.64 -26.25
N THR A 90 -9.23 11.91 -26.32
CA THR A 90 -9.63 12.52 -27.59
C THR A 90 -9.56 14.04 -27.59
N PRO A 91 -9.22 14.66 -28.73
CA PRO A 91 -9.40 16.08 -28.96
C PRO A 91 -10.78 16.46 -29.54
N CYS A 92 -11.67 15.50 -29.82
CA CYS A 92 -12.86 15.77 -30.65
C CYS A 92 -14.14 15.03 -30.18
N TRP A 93 -15.22 15.23 -30.93
CA TRP A 93 -16.43 14.42 -30.79
C TRP A 93 -16.17 12.98 -31.27
N CYS A 94 -16.64 11.99 -30.52
CA CYS A 94 -16.67 10.60 -30.93
C CYS A 94 -18.05 10.00 -30.59
N TYR A 95 -18.36 8.82 -31.14
CA TYR A 95 -19.68 8.20 -30.99
C TYR A 95 -19.84 7.45 -29.64
N GLY A 96 -19.92 8.20 -28.55
CA GLY A 96 -20.31 7.75 -27.20
C GLY A 96 -20.18 6.25 -26.93
N SER A 97 -21.31 5.54 -26.83
CA SER A 97 -21.38 4.11 -26.49
C SER A 97 -20.72 3.18 -27.51
N GLU A 98 -20.53 3.61 -28.76
CA GLU A 98 -19.83 2.81 -29.77
C GLU A 98 -18.33 2.74 -29.53
N THR A 99 -17.77 3.70 -28.77
CA THR A 99 -16.32 3.84 -28.56
C THR A 99 -15.86 3.66 -27.12
N ILE A 100 -16.76 3.61 -26.13
CA ILE A 100 -16.36 3.37 -24.73
C ILE A 100 -15.77 1.96 -24.52
N ASP A 101 -15.01 1.82 -23.44
CA ASP A 101 -14.50 0.51 -23.00
C ASP A 101 -15.55 -0.20 -22.14
N MET A 102 -15.94 -1.40 -22.58
CA MET A 102 -17.03 -2.19 -22.02
C MET A 102 -16.57 -3.22 -20.98
N ASP A 103 -15.27 -3.34 -20.68
CA ASP A 103 -14.79 -4.28 -19.66
C ASP A 103 -15.31 -3.90 -18.27
N PRO A 104 -16.00 -4.77 -17.53
CA PRO A 104 -16.58 -4.39 -16.23
C PRO A 104 -15.55 -4.29 -15.10
N HIS A 105 -14.38 -4.92 -15.23
CA HIS A 105 -13.41 -5.12 -14.16
C HIS A 105 -12.23 -4.15 -14.21
N MET A 106 -11.85 -3.66 -15.39
CA MET A 106 -10.74 -2.72 -15.52
C MET A 106 -11.14 -1.33 -15.00
N PRO A 107 -10.29 -0.69 -14.17
CA PRO A 107 -10.38 0.75 -13.93
C PRO A 107 -10.23 1.51 -15.25
N LYS A 108 -11.07 2.55 -15.45
CA LYS A 108 -11.10 3.33 -16.69
C LYS A 108 -11.12 4.82 -16.42
N ALA A 109 -10.40 5.59 -17.22
CA ALA A 109 -10.50 7.03 -17.26
C ALA A 109 -10.71 7.54 -18.69
N ILE A 110 -11.30 8.71 -18.82
CA ILE A 110 -11.44 9.43 -20.08
C ILE A 110 -10.88 10.83 -19.89
N TRP A 111 -9.93 11.22 -20.75
CA TRP A 111 -9.47 12.59 -20.89
C TRP A 111 -9.99 13.19 -22.20
N GLY A 112 -10.88 14.18 -22.07
CA GLY A 112 -11.31 15.02 -23.19
C GLY A 112 -10.52 16.31 -23.21
N PHE A 113 -9.90 16.64 -24.34
CA PHE A 113 -9.19 17.90 -24.53
C PHE A 113 -10.14 19.08 -24.36
N ASN A 114 -9.70 20.12 -23.63
CA ASN A 114 -10.47 21.34 -23.42
C ASN A 114 -10.14 22.36 -24.53
N GLY A 115 -10.48 22.02 -25.78
CA GLY A 115 -10.34 22.90 -26.94
C GLY A 115 -11.70 23.36 -27.46
N THR A 116 -11.72 24.39 -28.32
CA THR A 116 -12.97 24.95 -28.88
C THR A 116 -13.26 24.46 -30.29
N GLU A 117 -12.22 24.26 -31.10
CA GLU A 117 -12.28 23.91 -32.51
C GLU A 117 -12.88 22.53 -32.71
N ARG A 118 -12.64 21.63 -31.76
CA ARG A 118 -13.12 20.26 -31.74
C ARG A 118 -13.56 19.89 -30.32
N PRO A 119 -14.78 19.35 -30.14
CA PRO A 119 -15.42 19.34 -28.83
C PRO A 119 -15.06 18.10 -28.01
N GLY A 120 -13.78 17.93 -27.65
CA GLY A 120 -13.29 16.79 -26.84
C GLY A 120 -13.98 16.66 -25.48
N ALA A 121 -14.25 17.79 -24.81
CA ALA A 121 -15.02 17.82 -23.56
C ALA A 121 -16.48 17.38 -23.71
N VAL A 122 -17.08 17.57 -24.90
CA VAL A 122 -18.45 17.13 -25.18
C VAL A 122 -18.50 15.60 -25.33
N TYR A 123 -17.50 15.00 -25.98
CA TYR A 123 -17.35 13.54 -25.97
C TYR A 123 -17.18 13.03 -24.55
N LEU A 124 -16.30 13.66 -23.74
CA LEU A 124 -16.08 13.26 -22.36
C LEU A 124 -17.39 13.18 -21.57
N ALA A 125 -18.22 14.23 -21.62
CA ALA A 125 -19.51 14.24 -20.93
C ALA A 125 -20.46 13.14 -21.46
N ALA A 126 -20.56 12.98 -22.78
CA ALA A 126 -21.43 11.97 -23.40
C ALA A 126 -20.99 10.53 -23.09
N ALA A 127 -19.69 10.25 -23.15
CA ALA A 127 -19.13 8.94 -22.85
C ALA A 127 -19.30 8.58 -21.37
N LEU A 128 -19.09 9.54 -20.46
CA LEU A 128 -19.30 9.32 -19.01
C LEU A 128 -20.77 9.12 -18.65
N ALA A 129 -21.69 9.79 -19.36
CA ALA A 129 -23.12 9.51 -19.25
C ALA A 129 -23.44 8.08 -19.70
N GLY A 130 -22.87 7.63 -20.83
CA GLY A 130 -23.00 6.24 -21.30
C GLY A 130 -22.44 5.22 -20.30
N HIS A 131 -21.25 5.46 -19.75
CA HIS A 131 -20.66 4.65 -18.68
C HIS A 131 -21.57 4.54 -17.46
N SER A 132 -22.14 5.66 -17.02
CA SER A 132 -23.05 5.70 -15.87
C SER A 132 -24.36 4.95 -16.16
N GLN A 133 -24.93 5.14 -17.35
CA GLN A 133 -26.16 4.47 -17.79
C GLN A 133 -25.99 2.95 -17.89
N LEU A 134 -24.80 2.48 -18.28
CA LEU A 134 -24.48 1.06 -18.43
C LEU A 134 -23.93 0.41 -17.16
N GLY A 135 -23.76 1.16 -16.07
CA GLY A 135 -23.22 0.63 -14.81
C GLY A 135 -21.71 0.31 -14.88
N LEU A 136 -20.95 1.04 -15.70
CA LEU A 136 -19.52 0.87 -15.90
C LEU A 136 -18.74 2.11 -15.43
N PRO A 137 -18.50 2.30 -14.13
CA PRO A 137 -17.87 3.52 -13.62
C PRO A 137 -16.54 3.87 -14.32
N ALA A 138 -16.41 5.15 -14.71
CA ALA A 138 -15.21 5.71 -15.32
C ALA A 138 -14.87 7.10 -14.74
N PHE A 139 -13.58 7.40 -14.67
CA PHE A 139 -13.05 8.67 -14.16
C PHE A 139 -13.06 9.76 -15.22
N SER A 140 -13.42 10.98 -14.80
CA SER A 140 -13.44 12.16 -15.65
C SER A 140 -12.14 12.96 -15.50
N ILE A 141 -11.42 13.15 -16.61
CA ILE A 141 -10.25 14.02 -16.65
C ILE A 141 -10.58 15.16 -17.61
N TYR A 142 -10.77 16.33 -17.04
CA TYR A 142 -11.07 17.58 -17.75
C TYR A 142 -10.16 18.67 -17.17
N GLY A 143 -9.45 19.37 -18.06
CA GLY A 143 -8.58 20.48 -17.72
C GLY A 143 -9.39 21.75 -17.46
N THR A 144 -8.91 22.57 -16.54
CA THR A 144 -9.57 23.82 -16.11
C THR A 144 -9.52 24.92 -17.17
N GLU A 145 -8.36 25.08 -17.82
CA GLU A 145 -8.14 26.11 -18.84
C GLU A 145 -8.35 25.58 -20.25
N VAL A 146 -8.81 26.46 -21.15
CA VAL A 146 -8.95 26.16 -22.58
C VAL A 146 -7.55 26.12 -23.21
N GLN A 147 -7.28 25.13 -24.06
CA GLN A 147 -6.03 24.97 -24.79
C GLN A 147 -6.23 25.18 -26.29
N GLU A 148 -5.21 25.74 -26.96
CA GLU A 148 -5.17 25.91 -28.41
C GLU A 148 -5.09 24.55 -29.13
N ALA A 149 -5.66 24.43 -30.33
CA ALA A 149 -5.72 23.15 -31.05
C ALA A 149 -4.37 22.50 -31.34
N ASP A 150 -3.28 23.26 -31.44
CA ASP A 150 -1.93 22.75 -31.66
C ASP A 150 -1.10 22.57 -30.38
N ASP A 151 -1.66 22.90 -29.21
CA ASP A 151 -1.00 22.68 -27.92
C ASP A 151 -0.90 21.18 -27.60
N THR A 152 0.34 20.71 -27.42
CA THR A 152 0.64 19.31 -27.10
C THR A 152 0.98 19.09 -25.63
N ASN A 153 0.96 20.15 -24.81
CA ASN A 153 1.27 20.05 -23.39
C ASN A 153 0.10 19.44 -22.62
N ILE A 154 0.43 18.59 -21.65
CA ILE A 154 -0.55 18.08 -20.67
C ILE A 154 -0.59 19.09 -19.51
N PRO A 155 -1.71 19.78 -19.25
CA PRO A 155 -1.83 20.69 -18.12
C PRO A 155 -1.57 20.01 -16.77
N GLU A 156 -1.09 20.75 -15.77
CA GLU A 156 -0.71 20.14 -14.48
C GLU A 156 -1.89 19.54 -13.71
N ASP A 157 -3.11 20.09 -13.82
CA ASP A 157 -4.33 19.52 -13.23
C ASP A 157 -4.78 18.23 -13.93
N VAL A 158 -4.60 18.15 -15.25
CA VAL A 158 -4.80 16.92 -16.03
C VAL A 158 -3.75 15.87 -15.67
N LYS A 159 -2.48 16.27 -15.58
CA LYS A 159 -1.36 15.41 -15.22
C LYS A 159 -1.53 14.82 -13.82
N GLU A 160 -1.93 15.62 -12.84
CA GLU A 160 -2.23 15.16 -11.48
C GLU A 160 -3.30 14.05 -11.49
N LYS A 161 -4.42 14.26 -12.19
CA LYS A 161 -5.49 13.26 -12.31
C LYS A 161 -5.06 12.00 -13.06
N LEU A 162 -4.31 12.14 -14.16
CA LEU A 162 -3.77 11.00 -14.92
C LEU A 162 -2.84 10.15 -14.05
N LEU A 163 -1.92 10.77 -13.32
CA LEU A 163 -0.97 10.07 -12.46
C LEU A 163 -1.67 9.41 -11.26
N ARG A 164 -2.62 10.10 -10.61
CA ARG A 164 -3.43 9.54 -9.52
C ARG A 164 -4.25 8.34 -9.99
N PHE A 165 -4.94 8.48 -11.11
CA PHE A 165 -5.71 7.37 -11.70
C PHE A 165 -4.80 6.19 -12.05
N ALA A 166 -3.67 6.44 -12.73
CA ALA A 166 -2.76 5.39 -13.15
C ALA A 166 -2.17 4.63 -11.96
N ARG A 167 -1.73 5.35 -10.91
CA ARG A 167 -1.21 4.75 -9.67
C ARG A 167 -2.25 3.88 -8.97
N ALA A 168 -3.46 4.38 -8.76
CA ALA A 168 -4.54 3.63 -8.12
C ALA A 168 -5.01 2.44 -8.96
N GLY A 169 -5.19 2.62 -10.28
CA GLY A 169 -5.61 1.56 -11.18
C GLY A 169 -4.55 0.46 -11.33
N LEU A 170 -3.26 0.83 -11.35
CA LEU A 170 -2.17 -0.13 -11.34
C LEU A 170 -2.15 -0.93 -10.05
N ALA A 171 -2.45 -0.32 -8.90
CA ALA A 171 -2.56 -1.03 -7.63
C ALA A 171 -3.69 -2.09 -7.68
N VAL A 172 -4.88 -1.74 -8.17
CA VAL A 172 -6.00 -2.69 -8.36
C VAL A 172 -5.60 -3.85 -9.27
N ALA A 173 -4.96 -3.56 -10.40
CA ALA A 173 -4.59 -4.58 -11.36
C ALA A 173 -3.43 -5.48 -10.89
N SER A 174 -2.46 -4.93 -10.14
CA SER A 174 -1.30 -5.66 -9.62
C SER A 174 -1.64 -6.69 -8.55
N ILE A 175 -2.64 -6.40 -7.71
CA ILE A 175 -3.04 -7.32 -6.62
C ILE A 175 -3.92 -8.47 -7.13
N ARG A 176 -4.62 -8.27 -8.25
CA ARG A 176 -5.52 -9.28 -8.81
C ARG A 176 -4.76 -10.56 -9.15
N GLY A 177 -5.29 -11.71 -8.74
CA GLY A 177 -4.72 -13.03 -8.96
C GLY A 177 -3.53 -13.39 -8.05
N LYS A 178 -3.14 -12.49 -7.14
CA LYS A 178 -2.14 -12.77 -6.09
C LYS A 178 -2.79 -13.37 -4.85
N SER A 179 -1.97 -13.90 -3.94
CA SER A 179 -2.43 -14.51 -2.71
C SER A 179 -2.16 -13.62 -1.49
N TYR A 180 -3.04 -13.72 -0.50
CA TYR A 180 -2.69 -13.46 0.89
C TYR A 180 -2.33 -14.78 1.57
N LEU A 181 -1.14 -14.86 2.17
CA LEU A 181 -0.70 -16.05 2.91
C LEU A 181 -0.93 -15.86 4.41
N SER A 182 -1.85 -16.65 4.96
CA SER A 182 -2.10 -16.75 6.40
C SER A 182 -1.16 -17.80 7.00
N ILE A 183 -0.16 -17.36 7.77
CA ILE A 183 0.73 -18.25 8.52
C ILE A 183 0.20 -18.35 9.95
N GLY A 184 -0.42 -19.48 10.24
CA GLY A 184 -1.37 -19.61 11.35
C GLY A 184 -2.76 -19.09 10.96
N SER A 185 -3.53 -18.69 11.97
CA SER A 185 -4.91 -18.25 11.86
C SER A 185 -5.14 -17.04 12.79
N VAL A 186 -6.13 -17.12 13.67
CA VAL A 186 -6.54 -16.01 14.55
C VAL A 186 -5.52 -15.79 15.67
N SER A 187 -5.02 -14.57 15.81
CA SER A 187 -4.20 -14.15 16.95
C SER A 187 -5.08 -13.49 18.00
N MET A 188 -5.12 -14.06 19.21
CA MET A 188 -5.75 -13.46 20.41
C MET A 188 -7.22 -12.97 20.26
N GLY A 189 -7.96 -13.48 19.28
CA GLY A 189 -9.32 -13.03 18.98
C GLY A 189 -9.41 -11.70 18.22
N ILE A 190 -8.30 -11.21 17.65
CA ILE A 190 -8.27 -10.00 16.82
C ILE A 190 -9.11 -10.20 15.57
N ALA A 191 -10.13 -9.36 15.40
CA ALA A 191 -11.10 -9.50 14.31
C ALA A 191 -10.44 -9.49 12.92
N GLY A 192 -9.42 -8.67 12.71
CA GLY A 192 -8.69 -8.60 11.44
C GLY A 192 -7.87 -9.86 11.09
N SER A 193 -7.56 -10.69 12.10
CA SER A 193 -6.90 -12.00 11.90
C SER A 193 -7.87 -13.14 11.59
N ILE A 194 -9.17 -12.89 11.69
CA ILE A 194 -10.20 -13.79 11.17
C ILE A 194 -10.32 -13.53 9.66
N VAL A 195 -9.43 -14.17 8.88
CA VAL A 195 -9.31 -13.96 7.44
C VAL A 195 -10.65 -14.18 6.74
N ASN A 196 -11.17 -13.12 6.10
CA ASN A 196 -12.44 -13.16 5.38
C ASN A 196 -12.20 -13.39 3.89
N GLN A 197 -12.34 -14.64 3.42
CA GLN A 197 -12.07 -15.00 2.02
C GLN A 197 -12.93 -14.22 1.01
N ALA A 198 -14.21 -13.99 1.32
CA ALA A 198 -15.11 -13.28 0.42
C ALA A 198 -14.64 -11.84 0.18
N PHE A 199 -14.08 -11.16 1.18
CA PHE A 199 -13.47 -9.84 1.00
C PHE A 199 -12.31 -9.88 0.00
N PHE A 200 -11.35 -10.80 0.18
CA PHE A 200 -10.20 -10.92 -0.72
C PHE A 200 -10.62 -11.28 -2.16
N GLN A 201 -11.59 -12.18 -2.31
CA GLN A 201 -12.04 -12.64 -3.62
C GLN A 201 -12.94 -11.60 -4.32
N GLU A 202 -14.02 -11.15 -3.67
CA GLU A 202 -15.03 -10.30 -4.30
C GLU A 202 -14.54 -8.86 -4.49
N TYR A 203 -13.74 -8.31 -3.56
CA TYR A 203 -13.25 -6.92 -3.67
C TYR A 203 -11.89 -6.84 -4.36
N LEU A 204 -10.94 -7.71 -4.00
CA LEU A 204 -9.53 -7.57 -4.41
C LEU A 204 -9.13 -8.51 -5.54
N GLY A 205 -9.96 -9.51 -5.87
CA GLY A 205 -9.65 -10.52 -6.88
C GLY A 205 -8.44 -11.37 -6.48
N MET A 206 -8.18 -11.48 -5.18
CA MET A 206 -7.06 -12.22 -4.59
C MET A 206 -7.48 -13.61 -4.14
N ARG A 207 -6.48 -14.48 -3.96
CA ARG A 207 -6.61 -15.79 -3.31
C ARG A 207 -6.22 -15.70 -1.84
N ASN A 208 -6.63 -16.69 -1.06
CA ASN A 208 -6.13 -16.89 0.30
C ASN A 208 -5.45 -18.25 0.37
N GLU A 209 -4.20 -18.26 0.80
CA GLU A 209 -3.41 -19.44 1.10
C GLU A 209 -3.25 -19.57 2.61
N TYR A 210 -3.19 -20.81 3.10
CA TYR A 210 -3.14 -21.10 4.53
C TYR A 210 -2.05 -22.12 4.81
N VAL A 211 -1.15 -21.77 5.71
CA VAL A 211 -0.17 -22.69 6.28
C VAL A 211 -0.25 -22.60 7.78
N ASP A 212 -0.29 -23.74 8.47
CA ASP A 212 -0.14 -23.73 9.91
C ASP A 212 1.28 -23.30 10.30
N MET A 213 1.46 -22.67 11.47
CA MET A 213 2.80 -22.26 11.92
C MET A 213 3.76 -23.45 12.09
N MET A 214 3.24 -24.68 12.22
CA MET A 214 4.03 -25.91 12.15
C MET A 214 4.84 -26.06 10.86
N GLU A 215 4.46 -25.41 9.76
CA GLU A 215 5.28 -25.40 8.55
C GLU A 215 6.60 -24.67 8.75
N ILE A 216 6.61 -23.53 9.46
CA ILE A 216 7.86 -22.86 9.83
C ILE A 216 8.70 -23.80 10.71
N LYS A 217 8.08 -24.45 11.70
CA LYS A 217 8.77 -25.40 12.58
C LYS A 217 9.35 -26.58 11.81
N ARG A 218 8.60 -27.15 10.86
CA ARG A 218 9.06 -28.24 9.99
C ARG A 218 10.30 -27.81 9.20
N ARG A 219 10.28 -26.61 8.62
CA ARG A 219 11.41 -26.08 7.84
C ARG A 219 12.64 -25.80 8.70
N LEU A 220 12.45 -25.32 9.93
CA LEU A 220 13.53 -25.19 10.92
C LEU A 220 14.16 -26.56 11.24
N ASP A 221 13.33 -27.54 11.62
CA ASP A 221 13.80 -28.86 12.06
C ASP A 221 14.48 -29.68 10.96
N ARG A 222 13.95 -29.57 9.73
CA ARG A 222 14.43 -30.34 8.56
C ARG A 222 15.41 -29.57 7.69
N LYS A 223 15.83 -28.37 8.11
CA LYS A 223 16.77 -27.50 7.39
C LYS A 223 16.32 -27.20 5.96
N ILE A 224 15.05 -26.81 5.79
CA ILE A 224 14.43 -26.48 4.50
C ILE A 224 14.56 -24.97 4.27
N TYR A 225 15.79 -24.55 4.00
CA TYR A 225 16.21 -23.18 3.74
C TYR A 225 17.60 -23.22 3.09
N ASP A 226 18.04 -22.12 2.49
CA ASP A 226 19.40 -22.00 1.97
C ASP A 226 20.40 -21.75 3.11
N GLN A 227 21.25 -22.73 3.43
CA GLN A 227 22.23 -22.60 4.50
C GLN A 227 23.31 -21.55 4.17
N GLU A 228 23.68 -21.39 2.90
CA GLU A 228 24.66 -20.36 2.49
C GLU A 228 24.12 -18.96 2.78
N GLU A 229 22.82 -18.75 2.55
CA GLU A 229 22.15 -17.49 2.88
C GLU A 229 22.05 -17.28 4.39
N VAL A 230 21.75 -18.32 5.18
CA VAL A 230 21.73 -18.23 6.64
C VAL A 230 23.08 -17.75 7.18
N ASP A 231 24.18 -18.30 6.66
CA ASP A 231 25.53 -17.94 7.12
C ASP A 231 25.88 -16.48 6.77
N LEU A 232 25.48 -16.01 5.58
CA LEU A 232 25.57 -14.60 5.18
C LEU A 232 24.75 -13.70 6.09
N ALA A 233 23.49 -14.07 6.33
CA ALA A 233 22.55 -13.31 7.15
C ALA A 233 23.04 -13.18 8.59
N LEU A 234 23.56 -14.25 9.20
CA LEU A 234 24.11 -14.22 10.56
C LEU A 234 25.35 -13.34 10.66
N SER A 235 26.23 -13.40 9.65
CA SER A 235 27.41 -12.53 9.58
C SER A 235 27.02 -11.05 9.51
N TRP A 236 26.02 -10.75 8.69
CA TRP A 236 25.46 -9.41 8.54
C TRP A 236 24.78 -8.92 9.82
N VAL A 237 23.94 -9.75 10.44
CA VAL A 237 23.26 -9.44 11.70
C VAL A 237 24.28 -9.12 12.79
N LYS A 238 25.32 -9.93 12.94
CA LYS A 238 26.40 -9.68 13.91
C LYS A 238 27.10 -8.34 13.69
N GLN A 239 27.20 -7.89 12.43
CA GLN A 239 27.84 -6.63 12.09
C GLN A 239 26.94 -5.42 12.33
N TYR A 240 25.65 -5.50 11.97
CA TYR A 240 24.78 -4.32 11.89
C TYR A 240 23.68 -4.26 12.94
N CYS A 241 23.21 -5.40 13.45
CA CYS A 241 22.10 -5.47 14.40
C CYS A 241 22.61 -5.31 15.84
N LYS A 242 22.58 -4.08 16.34
CA LYS A 242 23.00 -3.75 17.72
C LYS A 242 21.94 -4.18 18.74
N GLU A 243 22.32 -4.99 19.72
CA GLU A 243 21.43 -5.36 20.83
C GLU A 243 21.03 -4.13 21.66
N GLY A 244 19.80 -4.16 22.15
CA GLY A 244 19.22 -3.12 23.00
C GLY A 244 19.19 -3.49 24.48
N VAL A 245 18.40 -2.75 25.25
CA VAL A 245 18.19 -3.01 26.68
C VAL A 245 17.40 -4.30 26.88
N ASP A 246 17.80 -5.10 27.87
CA ASP A 246 17.04 -6.24 28.36
C ASP A 246 16.31 -5.82 29.65
N VAL A 247 14.99 -5.69 29.57
CA VAL A 247 14.13 -5.25 30.68
C VAL A 247 13.59 -6.41 31.51
N ASN A 248 13.91 -7.65 31.14
CA ASN A 248 13.45 -8.84 31.85
C ASN A 248 14.12 -8.94 33.23
N SER A 249 13.42 -9.57 34.18
CA SER A 249 14.02 -9.97 35.45
C SER A 249 15.24 -10.87 35.20
N LEU A 250 16.24 -10.83 36.09
CA LEU A 250 17.49 -11.58 35.91
C LEU A 250 17.28 -13.09 35.69
N GLU A 251 16.21 -13.66 36.27
CA GLU A 251 15.81 -15.06 36.09
C GLU A 251 15.24 -15.38 34.70
N ASN A 252 14.70 -14.37 34.00
CA ASN A 252 14.12 -14.49 32.66
C ASN A 252 15.08 -14.04 31.55
N GLN A 253 16.26 -13.52 31.90
CA GLN A 253 17.29 -13.15 30.93
C GLN A 253 17.99 -14.37 30.35
N ARG A 254 18.19 -14.38 29.03
CA ARG A 254 18.89 -15.46 28.33
C ARG A 254 20.39 -15.36 28.50
N ASN A 255 21.03 -16.52 28.72
CA ASN A 255 22.49 -16.63 28.71
C ASN A 255 23.05 -16.44 27.28
N ALA A 256 24.38 -16.48 27.15
CA ALA A 256 25.04 -16.20 25.88
C ALA A 256 24.74 -17.26 24.80
N GLU A 257 24.70 -18.54 25.17
CA GLU A 257 24.37 -19.63 24.24
C GLU A 257 22.92 -19.53 23.74
N GLU A 258 21.96 -19.34 24.65
CA GLU A 258 20.53 -19.19 24.34
C GLU A 258 20.28 -17.96 23.45
N ARG A 259 21.06 -16.88 23.65
CA ARG A 259 20.96 -15.67 22.83
C ARG A 259 21.50 -15.88 21.41
N ALA A 260 22.60 -16.63 21.27
CA ALA A 260 23.12 -16.99 19.95
C ALA A 260 22.11 -17.86 19.18
N GLU A 261 21.49 -18.83 19.85
CA GLU A 261 20.42 -19.67 19.27
C GLU A 261 19.19 -18.84 18.89
N LEU A 262 18.80 -17.87 19.73
CA LEU A 262 17.70 -16.96 19.43
C LEU A 262 17.94 -16.18 18.12
N TRP A 263 19.13 -15.61 17.95
CA TRP A 263 19.51 -14.92 16.71
C TRP A 263 19.44 -15.84 15.48
N GLU A 264 19.97 -17.06 15.60
CA GLU A 264 19.92 -18.05 14.53
C GLU A 264 18.48 -18.40 14.14
N ASN A 265 17.61 -18.60 15.12
CA ASN A 265 16.20 -18.94 14.90
C ASN A 265 15.44 -17.81 14.22
N VAL A 266 15.56 -16.56 14.67
CA VAL A 266 14.82 -15.45 14.06
C VAL A 266 15.30 -15.13 12.64
N VAL A 267 16.59 -15.31 12.34
CA VAL A 267 17.13 -15.19 10.98
C VAL A 267 16.55 -16.27 10.06
N LYS A 268 16.57 -17.53 10.51
CA LYS A 268 15.98 -18.64 9.73
C LYS A 268 14.48 -18.45 9.52
N MET A 269 13.74 -18.03 10.54
CA MET A 269 12.30 -17.71 10.42
C MET A 269 12.06 -16.65 9.34
N THR A 270 12.92 -15.62 9.26
CA THR A 270 12.83 -14.57 8.25
C THR A 270 12.99 -15.13 6.82
N ILE A 271 14.01 -15.95 6.59
CA ILE A 271 14.28 -16.60 5.30
C ILE A 271 13.13 -17.54 4.94
N ILE A 272 12.72 -18.39 5.88
CA ILE A 272 11.63 -19.37 5.69
C ILE A 272 10.33 -18.67 5.30
N THR A 273 9.95 -17.60 6.02
CA THR A 273 8.70 -16.88 5.75
C THR A 273 8.74 -16.18 4.39
N ARG A 274 9.87 -15.57 4.01
CA ARG A 274 10.04 -15.06 2.65
C ARG A 274 9.87 -16.15 1.60
N ASP A 275 10.51 -17.30 1.81
CA ASP A 275 10.46 -18.41 0.87
C ASP A 275 9.05 -19.00 0.76
N LEU A 276 8.28 -19.03 1.85
CA LEU A 276 6.84 -19.34 1.81
C LEU A 276 6.09 -18.34 0.92
N MET A 277 6.32 -17.03 1.09
CA MET A 277 5.60 -16.01 0.33
C MET A 277 5.89 -16.10 -1.18
N VAL A 278 7.17 -16.12 -1.56
CA VAL A 278 7.59 -15.87 -2.96
C VAL A 278 8.39 -17.00 -3.61
N GLY A 279 8.59 -18.11 -2.91
CA GLY A 279 9.38 -19.25 -3.39
C GLY A 279 10.89 -18.99 -3.37
N ASN A 280 11.66 -20.06 -3.49
CA ASN A 280 13.11 -20.02 -3.56
C ASN A 280 13.64 -21.17 -4.44
N PRO A 281 14.18 -20.87 -5.63
CA PRO A 281 14.72 -21.88 -6.55
C PRO A 281 15.82 -22.76 -5.95
N LYS A 282 16.59 -22.26 -4.96
CA LYS A 282 17.62 -23.07 -4.28
C LYS A 282 17.00 -24.29 -3.59
N LEU A 283 15.79 -24.18 -3.04
CA LEU A 283 15.11 -25.30 -2.38
C LEU A 283 14.88 -26.49 -3.33
N ALA A 284 14.64 -26.25 -4.62
CA ALA A 284 14.52 -27.31 -5.60
C ALA A 284 15.83 -28.10 -5.77
N THR A 285 16.98 -27.41 -5.68
CA THR A 285 18.31 -28.05 -5.71
C THR A 285 18.60 -28.88 -4.46
N LEU A 286 17.88 -28.61 -3.36
CA LEU A 286 17.93 -29.35 -2.10
C LEU A 286 16.87 -30.46 -2.01
N ASN A 287 16.24 -30.83 -3.14
CA ASN A 287 15.15 -31.81 -3.25
C ASN A 287 13.82 -31.39 -2.58
N TYR A 288 13.60 -30.08 -2.42
CA TYR A 288 12.35 -29.50 -1.93
C TYR A 288 11.65 -28.72 -3.04
N ALA A 289 11.32 -29.41 -4.13
CA ALA A 289 10.77 -28.80 -5.34
C ALA A 289 9.36 -28.21 -5.14
N GLU A 290 8.56 -28.77 -4.23
CA GLU A 290 7.26 -28.21 -3.85
C GLU A 290 7.45 -26.91 -3.08
N GLU A 291 8.27 -26.92 -2.03
CA GLU A 291 8.54 -25.75 -1.19
C GLU A 291 9.21 -24.61 -1.97
N ALA A 292 9.96 -24.92 -3.03
CA ALA A 292 10.60 -23.96 -3.92
C ALA A 292 9.61 -23.04 -4.66
N LEU A 293 8.36 -23.47 -4.86
CA LEU A 293 7.35 -22.70 -5.59
C LEU A 293 6.80 -21.51 -4.79
N GLY A 294 6.76 -21.64 -3.46
CA GLY A 294 6.09 -20.68 -2.58
C GLY A 294 4.57 -20.59 -2.84
N HIS A 295 3.94 -19.53 -2.33
CA HIS A 295 2.49 -19.37 -2.32
C HIS A 295 1.98 -18.21 -3.20
N ASN A 296 2.83 -17.63 -4.07
CA ASN A 296 2.51 -16.46 -4.90
C ASN A 296 1.87 -15.32 -4.08
N ALA A 297 2.37 -15.14 -2.86
CA ALA A 297 1.83 -14.19 -1.90
C ALA A 297 2.40 -12.79 -2.17
N ILE A 298 1.51 -11.80 -2.31
CA ILE A 298 1.89 -10.38 -2.38
C ILE A 298 1.80 -9.69 -1.00
N ALA A 299 1.07 -10.31 -0.08
CA ALA A 299 1.03 -9.97 1.32
C ALA A 299 0.84 -11.26 2.14
N ALA A 300 1.29 -11.25 3.38
CA ALA A 300 1.13 -12.35 4.32
C ALA A 300 0.86 -11.83 5.72
N GLY A 301 0.54 -12.73 6.63
CA GLY A 301 0.46 -12.43 8.05
C GLY A 301 0.99 -13.58 8.89
N PHE A 302 1.68 -13.27 9.98
CA PHE A 302 2.17 -14.26 10.93
C PHE A 302 1.38 -14.17 12.22
N GLN A 303 0.69 -15.25 12.59
CA GLN A 303 -0.16 -15.26 13.77
C GLN A 303 0.66 -14.99 15.03
N GLY A 304 1.75 -15.75 15.22
CA GLY A 304 2.60 -15.67 16.40
C GLY A 304 1.84 -15.98 17.69
N GLN A 305 1.21 -14.96 18.26
CA GLN A 305 0.50 -15.07 19.52
C GLN A 305 -0.78 -15.94 19.40
N ARG A 306 -1.07 -16.80 20.36
CA ARG A 306 -0.26 -17.18 21.53
C ARG A 306 0.52 -18.47 21.33
N HIS A 307 0.05 -19.36 20.46
CA HIS A 307 0.52 -20.74 20.41
C HIS A 307 1.99 -20.88 20.00
N TRP A 308 2.46 -20.01 19.10
CA TRP A 308 3.87 -20.02 18.71
C TRP A 308 4.72 -19.33 19.77
N THR A 309 4.39 -18.09 20.14
CA THR A 309 5.24 -17.26 21.01
C THR A 309 5.32 -17.74 22.46
N ASP A 310 4.35 -18.56 22.91
CA ASP A 310 4.42 -19.22 24.22
C ASP A 310 5.50 -20.32 24.27
N HIS A 311 6.06 -20.72 23.12
CA HIS A 311 7.04 -21.81 23.02
C HIS A 311 8.31 -21.44 22.24
N LEU A 312 8.17 -20.72 21.12
CA LEU A 312 9.23 -20.40 20.15
C LEU A 312 9.44 -18.88 20.04
N PRO A 313 10.61 -18.42 19.55
CA PRO A 313 10.90 -17.00 19.35
C PRO A 313 9.80 -16.27 18.57
N ASN A 314 9.45 -15.06 18.99
CA ASN A 314 8.43 -14.26 18.30
C ASN A 314 8.85 -13.84 16.88
N GLY A 315 7.91 -13.22 16.17
CA GLY A 315 8.10 -12.79 14.78
C GLY A 315 8.82 -11.46 14.62
N ASP A 316 9.25 -10.79 15.69
CA ASP A 316 9.53 -9.35 15.63
C ASP A 316 10.62 -8.98 14.61
N PHE A 317 11.76 -9.68 14.68
CA PHE A 317 12.87 -9.49 13.74
C PHE A 317 12.47 -9.83 12.30
N MET A 318 11.73 -10.93 12.12
CA MET A 318 11.22 -11.35 10.81
C MET A 318 10.29 -10.31 10.20
N GLU A 319 9.32 -9.80 10.96
CA GLU A 319 8.35 -8.80 10.51
C GLU A 319 9.04 -7.47 10.20
N ALA A 320 9.96 -7.02 11.06
CA ALA A 320 10.72 -5.80 10.84
C ALA A 320 11.58 -5.88 9.57
N MET A 321 12.35 -6.95 9.40
CA MET A 321 13.26 -7.11 8.25
C MET A 321 12.51 -7.33 6.93
N LEU A 322 11.42 -8.10 6.94
CA LEU A 322 10.65 -8.34 5.72
C LEU A 322 9.96 -7.06 5.22
N ASN A 323 9.38 -6.27 6.12
CA ASN A 323 8.73 -5.00 5.76
C ASN A 323 9.71 -3.85 5.47
N SER A 324 11.01 -4.01 5.74
CA SER A 324 12.04 -3.01 5.42
C SER A 324 12.50 -3.09 3.95
N THR A 325 13.04 -1.99 3.42
CA THR A 325 13.55 -1.95 2.04
C THR A 325 14.98 -2.50 1.88
N TYR A 326 15.51 -3.20 2.87
CA TYR A 326 16.85 -3.77 2.81
C TYR A 326 17.04 -4.91 3.82
N ASP A 327 17.94 -5.83 3.50
CA ASP A 327 18.45 -6.86 4.39
C ASP A 327 19.88 -7.24 4.01
N TRP A 328 20.35 -8.43 4.42
CA TRP A 328 21.67 -8.96 4.10
C TRP A 328 21.92 -9.16 2.59
N ASN A 329 20.89 -9.16 1.74
CA ASN A 329 21.01 -9.21 0.29
C ASN A 329 21.02 -7.81 -0.37
N GLY A 330 21.05 -6.74 0.44
CA GLY A 330 21.05 -5.36 -0.03
C GLY A 330 19.65 -4.75 -0.12
N VAL A 331 19.54 -3.65 -0.87
CA VAL A 331 18.29 -2.90 -1.03
C VAL A 331 17.30 -3.68 -1.91
N ARG A 332 16.06 -3.79 -1.46
CA ARG A 332 14.97 -4.50 -2.15
C ARG A 332 13.59 -3.92 -1.81
N PRO A 333 12.57 -4.17 -2.63
CA PRO A 333 11.19 -3.94 -2.21
C PRO A 333 10.84 -4.69 -0.91
N PRO A 334 9.96 -4.14 -0.07
CA PRO A 334 9.50 -4.80 1.14
C PRO A 334 8.58 -5.99 0.80
N TYR A 335 8.65 -7.02 1.63
CA TYR A 335 7.67 -8.10 1.67
C TYR A 335 6.62 -7.75 2.73
N ILE A 336 5.39 -7.50 2.30
CA ILE A 336 4.31 -7.08 3.20
C ILE A 336 3.91 -8.23 4.12
N LEU A 337 4.28 -8.14 5.40
CA LEU A 337 4.00 -9.14 6.41
C LEU A 337 3.33 -8.48 7.63
N ALA A 338 2.07 -8.82 7.88
CA ALA A 338 1.33 -8.30 9.02
C ALA A 338 1.62 -9.08 10.31
N THR A 339 1.94 -8.34 11.36
CA THR A 339 1.94 -8.81 12.75
C THR A 339 0.56 -9.37 13.11
N GLU A 340 0.56 -10.42 13.94
CA GLU A 340 -0.65 -11.05 14.49
C GLU A 340 -1.63 -11.59 13.45
N ASN A 341 -1.12 -11.83 12.23
CA ASN A 341 -1.91 -12.22 11.07
C ASN A 341 -3.10 -11.27 10.81
N ASP A 342 -2.99 -9.99 11.19
CA ASP A 342 -4.06 -9.01 10.93
C ASP A 342 -4.14 -8.72 9.43
N SER A 343 -4.93 -9.53 8.73
CA SER A 343 -5.10 -9.50 7.29
C SER A 343 -5.69 -8.17 6.80
N LEU A 344 -6.45 -7.46 7.64
CA LEU A 344 -7.00 -6.15 7.27
C LEU A 344 -5.94 -5.04 7.37
N ASN A 345 -5.03 -5.13 8.35
CA ASN A 345 -3.86 -4.25 8.37
C ASN A 345 -2.91 -4.59 7.21
N ALA A 346 -2.75 -5.88 6.89
CA ALA A 346 -1.94 -6.32 5.76
C ALA A 346 -2.42 -5.71 4.43
N ILE A 347 -3.74 -5.67 4.19
CA ILE A 347 -4.30 -5.02 3.00
C ILE A 347 -4.12 -3.51 3.05
N GLY A 348 -4.22 -2.87 4.22
CA GLY A 348 -3.81 -1.47 4.38
C GLY A 348 -2.37 -1.27 3.92
N MET A 349 -1.43 -2.06 4.44
CA MET A 349 -0.01 -1.99 4.07
C MET A 349 0.16 -2.23 2.57
N LEU A 350 -0.51 -3.23 2.01
CA LEU A 350 -0.47 -3.51 0.58
C LEU A 350 -0.95 -2.31 -0.24
N PHE A 351 -2.04 -1.64 0.13
CA PHE A 351 -2.50 -0.44 -0.56
C PHE A 351 -1.48 0.69 -0.49
N GLY A 352 -0.96 1.00 0.70
CA GLY A 352 0.08 2.01 0.86
C GLY A 352 1.33 1.70 0.03
N HIS A 353 1.76 0.43 0.00
CA HIS A 353 2.92 -0.03 -0.74
C HIS A 353 2.70 0.03 -2.26
N GLN A 354 1.56 -0.45 -2.77
CA GLN A 354 1.24 -0.38 -4.20
C GLN A 354 1.13 1.06 -4.71
N LEU A 355 0.66 1.99 -3.89
CA LEU A 355 0.56 3.40 -4.27
C LEU A 355 1.91 4.12 -4.24
N THR A 356 2.81 3.76 -3.31
CA THR A 356 4.00 4.58 -3.03
C THR A 356 5.33 3.91 -3.36
N GLY A 357 5.38 2.58 -3.47
CA GLY A 357 6.61 1.78 -3.54
C GLY A 357 7.42 1.74 -2.25
N LYS A 358 6.95 2.40 -1.18
CA LYS A 358 7.69 2.56 0.10
C LYS A 358 7.39 1.42 1.07
N ALA A 359 8.25 1.25 2.07
CA ALA A 359 7.95 0.45 3.25
C ALA A 359 6.74 1.02 4.01
N GLN A 360 6.06 0.15 4.76
CA GLN A 360 4.83 0.47 5.48
C GLN A 360 5.02 0.17 6.95
N ILE A 361 4.54 1.08 7.81
CA ILE A 361 4.70 0.94 9.25
C ILE A 361 3.41 0.35 9.81
N PHE A 362 3.48 -0.90 10.28
CA PHE A 362 2.44 -1.50 11.12
C PHE A 362 2.56 -0.89 12.52
N ALA A 363 1.44 -0.49 13.13
CA ALA A 363 1.45 0.02 14.50
C ALA A 363 0.14 -0.26 15.24
N ASP A 364 0.22 -0.49 16.55
CA ASP A 364 -0.91 -0.28 17.44
C ASP A 364 -1.18 1.21 17.61
N VAL A 365 -2.45 1.58 17.56
CA VAL A 365 -2.95 2.88 18.00
C VAL A 365 -3.10 2.82 19.52
N ARG A 366 -1.97 2.98 20.22
CA ARG A 366 -1.83 2.52 21.61
C ARG A 366 -2.45 3.47 22.61
N THR A 367 -2.11 4.76 22.53
CA THR A 367 -2.49 5.75 23.54
C THR A 367 -2.74 7.10 22.92
N TYR A 368 -3.85 7.74 23.30
CA TYR A 368 -4.04 9.17 23.13
C TYR A 368 -3.45 9.93 24.32
N TRP A 369 -2.53 10.86 24.04
CA TRP A 369 -1.94 11.77 25.02
C TRP A 369 -2.53 13.16 24.87
N SER A 370 -3.41 13.55 25.81
CA SER A 370 -3.90 14.94 25.89
C SER A 370 -2.82 15.88 26.44
N GLN A 371 -2.93 17.17 26.15
CA GLN A 371 -2.01 18.18 26.69
C GLN A 371 -1.90 18.10 28.22
N ASP A 372 -3.05 18.03 28.90
CA ASP A 372 -3.12 17.94 30.36
C ASP A 372 -2.48 16.66 30.90
N SER A 373 -2.65 15.53 30.19
CA SER A 373 -2.05 14.25 30.60
C SER A 373 -0.53 14.29 30.50
N VAL A 374 0.01 14.90 29.44
CA VAL A 374 1.46 15.04 29.23
C VAL A 374 2.06 15.99 30.26
N GLU A 375 1.42 17.14 30.50
CA GLU A 375 1.87 18.12 31.50
C GLU A 375 1.88 17.51 32.91
N ARG A 376 0.81 16.79 33.28
CA ARG A 376 0.70 16.14 34.59
C ARG A 376 1.81 15.12 34.85
N VAL A 377 2.21 14.34 33.85
CA VAL A 377 3.20 13.24 34.04
C VAL A 377 4.63 13.64 33.73
N THR A 378 4.84 14.68 32.91
CA THR A 378 6.19 15.09 32.50
C THR A 378 6.62 16.45 33.03
N GLY A 379 5.66 17.32 33.37
CA GLY A 379 5.89 18.74 33.68
C GLY A 379 5.95 19.64 32.43
N TRP A 380 5.81 19.06 31.23
CA TRP A 380 5.86 19.79 29.96
C TRP A 380 4.51 19.71 29.23
N ARG A 381 4.05 20.83 28.70
CA ARG A 381 2.78 20.91 27.98
C ARG A 381 3.01 21.01 26.46
N PRO A 382 2.51 20.06 25.65
CA PRO A 382 2.57 20.15 24.19
C PRO A 382 1.57 21.17 23.64
N GLU A 383 1.79 21.63 22.41
CA GLU A 383 0.87 22.52 21.68
C GLU A 383 -0.48 21.84 21.38
N SER A 384 -0.47 20.54 21.09
CA SER A 384 -1.67 19.73 20.85
C SER A 384 -1.56 18.36 21.53
N GLY A 385 -2.69 17.66 21.64
CA GLY A 385 -2.62 16.23 21.93
C GLY A 385 -1.97 15.46 20.77
N PHE A 386 -1.53 14.23 21.04
CA PHE A 386 -0.94 13.34 20.04
C PHE A 386 -1.28 11.88 20.33
N ILE A 387 -1.04 11.01 19.36
CA ILE A 387 -1.29 9.57 19.43
C ILE A 387 0.06 8.85 19.45
N HIS A 388 0.20 7.90 20.36
CA HIS A 388 1.33 6.97 20.41
C HIS A 388 1.06 5.79 19.48
N LEU A 389 1.76 5.74 18.36
CA LEU A 389 1.77 4.60 17.47
C LEU A 389 2.98 3.71 17.81
N ILE A 390 2.73 2.47 18.22
CA ILE A 390 3.77 1.57 18.73
C ILE A 390 3.32 0.12 18.57
N ASN A 391 3.83 -0.57 17.54
CA ASN A 391 3.55 -1.99 17.37
C ASN A 391 4.11 -2.82 18.52
N SER A 392 3.58 -4.02 18.71
CA SER A 392 4.00 -4.99 19.71
C SER A 392 5.34 -5.69 19.43
N GLY A 393 6.35 -4.94 18.95
CA GLY A 393 7.73 -5.42 18.82
C GLY A 393 8.39 -5.12 17.48
N SER A 394 7.65 -5.12 16.38
CA SER A 394 8.21 -4.99 15.02
C SER A 394 7.77 -3.74 14.28
N ALA A 395 8.65 -3.14 13.50
CA ALA A 395 8.28 -2.18 12.47
C ALA A 395 9.34 -2.17 11.38
N ALA A 396 8.97 -1.82 10.15
CA ALA A 396 9.96 -1.59 9.11
C ALA A 396 10.96 -0.53 9.58
N LEU A 397 12.25 -0.80 9.40
CA LEU A 397 13.34 0.05 9.89
C LEU A 397 13.41 1.39 9.16
N ASP A 398 12.86 1.45 7.95
CA ASP A 398 12.51 2.69 7.24
C ASP A 398 11.75 3.68 8.15
N GLY A 399 10.95 3.18 9.09
CA GLY A 399 10.18 3.95 10.06
C GLY A 399 11.02 4.78 11.03
N THR A 400 12.33 4.58 11.08
CA THR A 400 13.27 5.49 11.78
C THR A 400 13.22 6.91 11.20
N GLY A 401 12.96 7.04 9.89
CA GLY A 401 13.01 8.31 9.17
C GLY A 401 14.42 8.77 8.82
N GLU A 402 15.38 7.85 8.73
CA GLU A 402 16.80 8.17 8.45
C GLU A 402 17.14 8.32 6.96
N HIS A 403 16.18 8.06 6.06
CA HIS A 403 16.32 8.45 4.66
C HIS A 403 16.22 9.97 4.53
N GLN A 404 16.86 10.53 3.51
CA GLN A 404 16.85 11.97 3.25
C GLN A 404 16.24 12.28 1.89
N ASP A 405 15.42 13.33 1.86
CA ASP A 405 14.99 13.93 0.59
C ASP A 405 16.11 14.81 -0.01
N ALA A 406 15.85 15.43 -1.16
CA ALA A 406 16.83 16.29 -1.84
C ALA A 406 17.22 17.54 -1.02
N GLN A 407 16.46 17.89 0.01
CA GLN A 407 16.69 19.02 0.91
C GLN A 407 17.32 18.57 2.25
N GLY A 408 17.56 17.27 2.44
CA GLY A 408 18.11 16.71 3.67
C GLY A 408 17.08 16.47 4.78
N ASN A 409 15.78 16.63 4.52
CA ASN A 409 14.74 16.38 5.52
C ASN A 409 14.53 14.86 5.70
N PRO A 410 14.14 14.41 6.91
CA PRO A 410 13.81 13.01 7.14
C PRO A 410 12.60 12.57 6.31
N THR A 411 12.69 11.38 5.71
CA THR A 411 11.66 10.83 4.83
C THR A 411 11.69 9.31 4.83
N LEU A 412 10.79 8.68 4.07
CA LEU A 412 10.87 7.29 3.65
C LEU A 412 10.85 7.28 2.11
N LYS A 413 11.62 6.39 1.51
CA LYS A 413 11.84 6.33 0.05
C LYS A 413 11.41 4.97 -0.48
N PRO A 414 10.99 4.88 -1.75
CA PRO A 414 10.80 3.58 -2.37
C PRO A 414 12.15 2.90 -2.56
N ALA A 415 12.18 1.58 -2.63
CA ALA A 415 13.43 0.82 -2.64
C ALA A 415 14.42 1.26 -3.73
N TRP A 416 13.94 1.62 -4.92
CA TRP A 416 14.80 2.07 -6.03
C TRP A 416 15.48 3.43 -5.81
N ASP A 417 15.08 4.18 -4.79
CA ASP A 417 15.69 5.47 -4.41
C ASP A 417 16.48 5.39 -3.10
N VAL A 418 16.53 4.22 -2.43
CA VAL A 418 17.25 4.00 -1.18
C VAL A 418 18.71 3.63 -1.47
N THR A 419 19.65 4.25 -0.74
CA THR A 419 21.07 3.89 -0.81
C THR A 419 21.49 2.95 0.33
N GLU A 420 22.62 2.27 0.19
CA GLU A 420 23.17 1.43 1.26
C GLU A 420 23.53 2.24 2.51
N GLU A 421 23.99 3.49 2.35
CA GLU A 421 24.29 4.39 3.47
C GLU A 421 23.04 4.74 4.27
N GLU A 422 21.92 4.92 3.59
CA GLU A 422 20.62 5.15 4.23
C GLU A 422 20.16 3.93 5.02
N ALA A 423 20.25 2.75 4.41
CA ALA A 423 19.97 1.48 5.09
C ALA A 423 20.83 1.32 6.36
N LYS A 424 22.13 1.65 6.28
CA LYS A 424 23.04 1.65 7.43
C LYS A 424 22.60 2.62 8.53
N ARG A 425 22.19 3.85 8.18
CA ARG A 425 21.71 4.82 9.19
C ARG A 425 20.45 4.34 9.91
N CYS A 426 19.50 3.77 9.18
CA CYS A 426 18.30 3.18 9.79
C CYS A 426 18.68 2.05 10.78
N LEU A 427 19.64 1.18 10.43
CA LEU A 427 20.15 0.13 11.32
C LEU A 427 20.87 0.71 12.55
N GLU A 428 21.69 1.74 12.37
CA GLU A 428 22.41 2.40 13.46
C GLU A 428 21.47 3.05 14.49
N ASN A 429 20.27 3.45 14.06
CA ASN A 429 19.22 4.04 14.88
C ASN A 429 18.16 3.02 15.32
N THR A 430 18.41 1.73 15.11
CA THR A 430 17.58 0.64 15.64
C THR A 430 18.36 -0.13 16.72
N ARG A 431 17.66 -0.57 17.77
CA ARG A 431 18.16 -1.52 18.76
C ARG A 431 17.30 -2.76 18.77
N TRP A 432 17.94 -3.92 18.86
CA TRP A 432 17.27 -5.21 18.94
C TRP A 432 17.15 -5.63 20.39
N CYS A 433 16.03 -5.31 21.01
CA CYS A 433 15.80 -5.53 22.43
C CYS A 433 15.23 -6.94 22.66
N PRO A 434 15.75 -7.72 23.62
CA PRO A 434 15.13 -8.98 24.01
C PRO A 434 13.63 -8.80 24.32
N ALA A 435 12.80 -9.64 23.74
CA ALA A 435 11.36 -9.60 23.96
C ALA A 435 11.03 -9.84 25.45
N VAL A 436 9.97 -9.18 25.93
CA VAL A 436 9.52 -9.31 27.32
C VAL A 436 8.95 -10.72 27.54
N HIS A 437 9.59 -11.50 28.41
CA HIS A 437 9.39 -12.93 28.60
C HIS A 437 7.95 -13.27 29.01
N GLU A 438 7.31 -12.44 29.84
CA GLU A 438 5.94 -12.64 30.31
C GLU A 438 4.92 -12.67 29.17
N TYR A 439 5.20 -11.95 28.07
CA TYR A 439 4.39 -11.96 26.85
C TYR A 439 4.90 -12.98 25.83
N PHE A 440 6.21 -13.07 25.65
CA PHE A 440 6.87 -13.88 24.64
C PHE A 440 7.83 -14.88 25.30
N ARG A 441 7.28 -15.97 25.85
CA ARG A 441 8.06 -16.96 26.61
C ARG A 441 9.15 -17.61 25.78
N GLY A 442 8.89 -17.85 24.49
CA GLY A 442 9.87 -18.33 23.53
C GLY A 442 10.98 -17.33 23.17
N GLY A 443 10.87 -16.07 23.63
CA GLY A 443 11.83 -15.00 23.37
C GLY A 443 11.52 -14.25 22.09
N GLY A 444 12.50 -13.50 21.59
CA GLY A 444 12.34 -12.64 20.43
C GLY A 444 13.26 -11.42 20.51
N LEU A 445 13.28 -10.65 19.43
CA LEU A 445 14.10 -9.45 19.32
C LEU A 445 13.27 -8.32 18.68
N SER A 446 12.76 -7.43 19.53
CA SER A 446 11.95 -6.29 19.12
C SER A 446 12.83 -5.20 18.49
N SER A 447 12.36 -4.58 17.41
CA SER A 447 13.04 -3.52 16.67
C SER A 447 12.73 -2.15 17.29
N GLN A 448 13.48 -1.77 18.33
CA GLN A 448 13.31 -0.50 19.04
C GLN A 448 13.94 0.64 18.23
N PHE A 449 13.13 1.66 17.92
CA PHE A 449 13.58 2.94 17.40
C PHE A 449 12.57 4.05 17.75
N LEU A 450 12.96 5.30 17.51
CA LEU A 450 12.08 6.46 17.56
C LEU A 450 12.04 7.11 16.17
N THR A 451 10.84 7.19 15.57
CA THR A 451 10.65 7.89 14.30
C THR A 451 10.95 9.38 14.45
N LYS A 452 11.76 9.93 13.55
CA LYS A 452 12.03 11.38 13.49
C LYS A 452 10.75 12.20 13.30
N GLY A 453 10.65 13.34 13.97
CA GLY A 453 9.57 14.31 13.81
C GLY A 453 9.56 15.02 12.46
N GLY A 454 8.42 15.64 12.14
CA GLY A 454 8.22 16.44 10.93
C GLY A 454 7.91 15.65 9.66
N ILE A 455 7.89 14.32 9.72
CA ILE A 455 7.62 13.48 8.55
C ILE A 455 6.11 13.44 8.29
N PRO A 456 5.62 13.76 7.08
CA PRO A 456 4.21 13.60 6.75
C PRO A 456 3.86 12.12 6.71
N PHE A 457 2.77 11.74 7.39
CA PHE A 457 2.23 10.39 7.37
C PHE A 457 0.73 10.41 7.08
N THR A 458 0.26 9.34 6.45
CA THR A 458 -1.15 9.00 6.35
C THR A 458 -1.38 7.72 7.14
N MET A 459 -2.08 7.84 8.26
CA MET A 459 -2.58 6.70 9.03
C MET A 459 -3.84 6.18 8.34
N HIS A 460 -3.95 4.88 8.06
CA HIS A 460 -5.16 4.30 7.47
C HIS A 460 -5.44 2.88 7.97
N ARG A 461 -6.70 2.46 7.82
CA ARG A 461 -7.18 1.15 8.29
C ARG A 461 -8.39 0.69 7.48
N ILE A 462 -8.41 -0.59 7.11
CA ILE A 462 -9.59 -1.27 6.60
C ILE A 462 -10.28 -2.02 7.74
N ASN A 463 -11.61 -1.91 7.83
CA ASN A 463 -12.43 -2.68 8.75
C ASN A 463 -13.54 -3.40 7.99
N LEU A 464 -13.99 -4.54 8.51
CA LEU A 464 -15.16 -5.26 7.97
C LEU A 464 -16.35 -5.06 8.92
N ILE A 465 -17.43 -4.45 8.41
CA ILE A 465 -18.65 -4.19 9.16
C ILE A 465 -19.75 -5.14 8.66
N LYS A 466 -20.30 -5.96 9.55
CA LYS A 466 -21.38 -6.90 9.21
C LYS A 466 -22.59 -6.14 8.64
N GLY A 467 -23.06 -6.56 7.47
CA GLY A 467 -24.18 -5.93 6.76
C GLY A 467 -23.79 -4.75 5.87
N LEU A 468 -22.55 -4.27 5.94
CA LEU A 468 -22.03 -3.20 5.10
C LEU A 468 -20.87 -3.67 4.19
N GLY A 469 -19.94 -4.45 4.73
CA GLY A 469 -18.72 -4.88 4.03
C GLY A 469 -17.47 -4.11 4.49
N PRO A 470 -16.42 -4.03 3.65
CA PRO A 470 -15.21 -3.29 3.97
C PRO A 470 -15.46 -1.78 4.00
N VAL A 471 -14.81 -1.09 4.93
CA VAL A 471 -14.73 0.38 4.97
C VAL A 471 -13.30 0.81 5.22
N LEU A 472 -12.92 1.98 4.71
CA LEU A 472 -11.59 2.57 4.86
C LEU A 472 -11.63 3.82 5.75
N GLN A 473 -10.69 3.91 6.69
CA GLN A 473 -10.41 5.11 7.50
C GLN A 473 -9.05 5.69 7.11
N ILE A 474 -8.95 7.02 7.07
CA ILE A 474 -7.76 7.76 6.64
C ILE A 474 -7.56 8.96 7.59
N ALA A 475 -6.35 9.17 8.10
CA ALA A 475 -5.98 10.35 8.86
C ALA A 475 -4.59 10.81 8.43
N GLU A 476 -4.53 11.89 7.63
CA GLU A 476 -3.27 12.57 7.31
C GLU A 476 -2.78 13.37 8.52
N GLY A 477 -1.47 13.40 8.74
CA GLY A 477 -0.84 14.08 9.85
C GLY A 477 0.67 14.08 9.72
N TRP A 478 1.35 14.22 10.85
CA TRP A 478 2.80 14.26 10.92
C TRP A 478 3.32 13.48 12.13
N SER A 479 4.52 12.92 12.00
CA SER A 479 5.31 12.57 13.18
C SER A 479 5.77 13.83 13.90
N ILE A 480 5.97 13.76 15.20
CA ILE A 480 6.51 14.86 16.00
C ILE A 480 7.69 14.41 16.87
N ASP A 481 8.63 15.31 17.11
CA ASP A 481 9.66 15.14 18.12
C ASP A 481 9.13 15.65 19.47
N LEU A 482 9.41 14.89 20.52
CA LEU A 482 9.20 15.33 21.90
C LEU A 482 10.57 15.65 22.53
N PRO A 483 10.64 16.55 23.52
CA PRO A 483 11.84 16.68 24.34
C PRO A 483 12.27 15.30 24.87
N GLN A 484 13.57 15.03 24.89
CA GLN A 484 14.08 13.68 25.19
C GLN A 484 13.59 13.13 26.53
N ASP A 485 13.52 13.98 27.56
CA ASP A 485 13.03 13.58 28.90
C ASP A 485 11.53 13.27 28.90
N VAL A 486 10.75 14.02 28.12
CA VAL A 486 9.32 13.77 27.88
C VAL A 486 9.15 12.43 27.18
N HIS A 487 9.84 12.22 26.05
CA HIS A 487 9.80 10.93 25.33
C HIS A 487 10.15 9.78 26.26
N ASN A 488 11.28 9.85 26.98
CA ASN A 488 11.74 8.78 27.85
C ASN A 488 10.68 8.42 28.91
N LYS A 489 10.10 9.42 29.60
CA LYS A 489 9.04 9.20 30.61
C LYS A 489 7.81 8.50 30.03
N LEU A 490 7.35 8.92 28.86
CA LEU A 490 6.17 8.33 28.21
C LEU A 490 6.46 6.93 27.66
N ASN A 491 7.64 6.73 27.07
CA ASN A 491 8.07 5.48 26.45
C ASN A 491 8.28 4.38 27.49
N GLN A 492 9.02 4.66 28.57
CA GLN A 492 9.27 3.73 29.67
C GLN A 492 8.00 3.26 30.37
N ARG A 493 6.99 4.14 30.48
CA ARG A 493 5.69 3.77 31.06
C ARG A 493 4.85 2.87 30.15
N THR A 494 5.16 2.82 28.86
CA THR A 494 4.36 2.11 27.85
C THR A 494 5.02 0.79 27.47
N ASN A 495 6.13 0.86 26.73
CA ASN A 495 7.05 -0.24 26.47
C ASN A 495 8.31 0.33 25.80
N GLU A 496 9.45 0.34 26.51
CA GLU A 496 10.68 0.94 25.98
C GLU A 496 11.45 0.07 24.98
N THR A 497 11.05 -1.20 24.79
CA THR A 497 11.70 -2.12 23.86
C THR A 497 11.08 -2.14 22.46
N TRP A 498 10.02 -1.37 22.23
CA TRP A 498 9.23 -1.38 20.99
C TRP A 498 9.42 -0.10 20.16
N PRO A 499 9.16 -0.13 18.84
CA PRO A 499 9.31 1.05 17.97
C PRO A 499 8.22 2.09 18.27
N THR A 500 8.62 3.36 18.40
CA THR A 500 7.71 4.47 18.70
C THR A 500 7.63 5.47 17.56
N THR A 501 6.40 5.84 17.20
CA THR A 501 6.08 7.03 16.40
C THR A 501 5.06 7.88 17.15
N TRP A 502 5.39 9.14 17.44
CA TRP A 502 4.43 10.12 17.97
C TRP A 502 3.72 10.81 16.82
N PHE A 503 2.40 10.69 16.74
CA PHE A 503 1.62 11.15 15.59
C PHE A 503 0.61 12.23 15.96
N VAL A 504 0.55 13.29 15.17
CA VAL A 504 -0.48 14.34 15.27
C VAL A 504 -1.30 14.37 13.98
N PRO A 505 -2.60 14.05 14.02
CA PRO A 505 -3.47 14.15 12.86
C PRO A 505 -3.76 15.62 12.52
N ARG A 506 -3.90 15.94 11.23
CA ARG A 506 -4.45 17.21 10.76
C ARG A 506 -5.92 17.30 11.16
N LEU A 507 -6.28 18.34 11.91
CA LEU A 507 -7.66 18.60 12.32
C LEU A 507 -8.39 19.44 11.28
N THR A 508 -9.71 19.24 11.18
CA THR A 508 -10.60 19.99 10.27
C THR A 508 -11.66 20.79 11.01
N GLY A 509 -11.82 20.56 12.32
CA GLY A 509 -12.88 21.15 13.14
C GLY A 509 -14.26 20.52 12.89
N LYS A 510 -14.34 19.41 12.14
CA LYS A 510 -15.59 18.73 11.77
C LYS A 510 -15.47 17.21 11.91
N GLY A 511 -16.59 16.54 12.16
CA GLY A 511 -16.67 15.08 12.24
C GLY A 511 -15.68 14.48 13.24
N ALA A 512 -15.02 13.38 12.86
CA ALA A 512 -14.01 12.72 13.69
C ALA A 512 -12.68 13.51 13.84
N PHE A 513 -12.55 14.68 13.21
CA PHE A 513 -11.34 15.51 13.20
C PHE A 513 -11.56 16.88 13.86
N THR A 514 -12.46 16.95 14.85
CA THR A 514 -12.62 18.14 15.72
C THR A 514 -11.39 18.33 16.62
N ASP A 515 -10.84 17.22 17.11
CA ASP A 515 -9.69 17.16 18.00
C ASP A 515 -9.01 15.78 17.90
N VAL A 516 -7.81 15.66 18.45
CA VAL A 516 -7.01 14.43 18.36
C VAL A 516 -7.65 13.26 19.11
N TYR A 517 -8.37 13.54 20.19
CA TYR A 517 -9.12 12.51 20.92
C TYR A 517 -10.19 11.89 20.03
N SER A 518 -10.94 12.72 19.31
CA SER A 518 -12.00 12.27 18.40
C SER A 518 -11.45 11.40 17.27
N VAL A 519 -10.23 11.66 16.79
CA VAL A 519 -9.57 10.79 15.82
C VAL A 519 -9.33 9.39 16.39
N MET A 520 -8.74 9.32 17.59
CA MET A 520 -8.51 8.04 18.30
C MET A 520 -9.84 7.32 18.60
N ALA A 521 -10.81 8.04 19.17
CA ALA A 521 -12.07 7.48 19.65
C ALA A 521 -12.94 6.93 18.52
N ASN A 522 -12.80 7.43 17.30
CA ASN A 522 -13.50 6.93 16.12
C ASN A 522 -12.68 5.91 15.31
N TRP A 523 -11.45 5.58 15.72
CA TRP A 523 -10.65 4.57 15.03
C TRP A 523 -11.24 3.17 15.24
N GLY A 524 -11.41 2.41 14.16
CA GLY A 524 -12.20 1.18 14.15
C GLY A 524 -11.48 -0.10 14.56
N ALA A 525 -10.20 -0.03 14.93
CA ALA A 525 -9.40 -1.18 15.33
C ALA A 525 -8.28 -0.77 16.31
N ASN A 526 -7.59 -1.74 16.90
CA ASN A 526 -6.36 -1.46 17.68
C ASN A 526 -5.15 -1.19 16.77
N HIS A 527 -5.17 -1.65 15.52
CA HIS A 527 -4.06 -1.45 14.58
C HIS A 527 -4.34 -0.34 13.55
N CYS A 528 -3.25 0.20 13.01
CA CYS A 528 -3.23 1.05 11.84
C CYS A 528 -2.02 0.75 10.97
N VAL A 529 -2.01 1.37 9.80
CA VAL A 529 -0.83 1.49 8.94
C VAL A 529 -0.47 2.96 8.84
N ALA A 530 0.79 3.30 9.06
CA ALA A 530 1.32 4.62 8.73
C ALA A 530 2.14 4.56 7.42
N THR A 531 1.61 5.18 6.38
CA THR A 531 2.26 5.33 5.07
C THR A 531 2.88 6.72 4.96
N HIS A 532 4.15 6.80 4.55
CA HIS A 532 4.82 8.08 4.35
C HIS A 532 4.13 8.94 3.27
N GLY A 533 3.95 10.21 3.58
CA GLY A 533 3.34 11.24 2.73
C GLY A 533 1.86 11.45 3.06
N HIS A 534 1.27 12.48 2.46
CA HIS A 534 -0.18 12.73 2.47
C HIS A 534 -0.81 12.10 1.23
N VAL A 535 -1.08 10.80 1.34
CA VAL A 535 -1.56 9.95 0.25
C VAL A 535 -3.06 9.65 0.34
N GLY A 536 -3.80 10.41 1.16
CA GLY A 536 -5.22 10.16 1.39
C GLY A 536 -6.05 10.28 0.11
N ALA A 537 -5.72 11.21 -0.79
CA ALA A 537 -6.41 11.35 -2.08
C ALA A 537 -6.23 10.12 -2.99
N ASP A 538 -5.05 9.51 -2.97
CA ASP A 538 -4.76 8.30 -3.74
C ASP A 538 -5.49 7.08 -3.16
N LEU A 539 -5.53 6.97 -1.82
CA LEU A 539 -6.31 5.95 -1.12
C LEU A 539 -7.82 6.07 -1.37
N ILE A 540 -8.38 7.28 -1.38
CA ILE A 540 -9.80 7.52 -1.74
C ILE A 540 -10.07 7.09 -3.18
N THR A 541 -9.15 7.40 -4.10
CA THR A 541 -9.25 7.00 -5.51
C THR A 541 -9.26 5.48 -5.63
N LEU A 542 -8.29 4.81 -4.99
CA LEU A 542 -8.18 3.35 -4.94
C LEU A 542 -9.42 2.70 -4.33
N ALA A 543 -9.91 3.21 -3.20
CA ALA A 543 -11.09 2.71 -2.52
C ALA A 543 -12.33 2.78 -3.41
N SER A 544 -12.52 3.87 -4.16
CA SER A 544 -13.63 4.00 -5.12
C SER A 544 -13.53 3.01 -6.29
N MET A 545 -12.31 2.68 -6.74
CA MET A 545 -12.08 1.62 -7.73
C MET A 545 -12.39 0.22 -7.19
N LEU A 546 -12.24 0.00 -5.88
CA LEU A 546 -12.59 -1.28 -5.25
C LEU A 546 -14.00 -1.28 -4.67
N ARG A 547 -14.72 -0.15 -4.75
CA ARG A 547 -16.06 0.07 -4.18
C ARG A 547 -16.07 -0.14 -2.66
N ILE A 548 -15.01 0.32 -1.99
CA ILE A 548 -14.88 0.36 -0.53
C ILE A 548 -15.25 1.78 -0.06
N PRO A 549 -16.32 1.98 0.73
CA PRO A 549 -16.66 3.28 1.29
C PRO A 549 -15.55 3.81 2.22
N VAL A 550 -15.31 5.12 2.17
CA VAL A 550 -14.41 5.81 3.09
C VAL A 550 -15.23 6.42 4.22
N CYS A 551 -15.21 5.80 5.40
CA CYS A 551 -16.06 6.16 6.54
C CYS A 551 -15.47 7.25 7.45
N MET A 552 -14.20 7.61 7.25
CA MET A 552 -13.51 8.65 8.01
C MET A 552 -12.32 9.16 7.22
N HIS A 553 -12.27 10.47 6.89
CA HIS A 553 -11.09 11.10 6.32
C HIS A 553 -10.97 12.60 6.64
N ASN A 554 -9.75 13.14 6.63
CA ASN A 554 -9.44 14.58 6.72
C ASN A 554 -8.87 15.16 5.43
N VAL A 555 -8.95 14.42 4.32
CA VAL A 555 -8.57 14.88 2.99
C VAL A 555 -9.51 16.01 2.54
N SER A 556 -8.94 17.05 1.93
CA SER A 556 -9.71 18.17 1.37
C SER A 556 -10.64 17.71 0.25
N GLU A 557 -11.89 18.17 0.25
CA GLU A 557 -12.90 17.80 -0.76
C GLU A 557 -12.44 18.04 -2.20
N LYS A 558 -11.63 19.08 -2.44
CA LYS A 558 -11.10 19.40 -3.78
C LYS A 558 -10.18 18.30 -4.33
N ASN A 559 -9.58 17.49 -3.45
CA ASN A 559 -8.67 16.41 -3.82
C ASN A 559 -9.39 15.06 -3.97
N ILE A 560 -10.69 14.98 -3.66
CA ILE A 560 -11.48 13.74 -3.81
C ILE A 560 -11.66 13.47 -5.31
N PHE A 561 -11.06 12.37 -5.77
CA PHE A 561 -11.15 11.93 -7.15
C PHE A 561 -11.75 10.52 -7.21
N ARG A 562 -12.93 10.41 -7.81
CA ARG A 562 -13.74 9.18 -7.90
C ARG A 562 -14.35 9.07 -9.31
N PRO A 563 -14.90 7.91 -9.71
CA PRO A 563 -15.61 7.79 -10.97
C PRO A 563 -16.75 8.82 -11.05
N SER A 564 -16.98 9.37 -12.23
CA SER A 564 -17.98 10.43 -12.45
C SER A 564 -19.39 10.04 -12.00
N ALA A 565 -19.73 8.75 -12.06
CA ALA A 565 -21.01 8.20 -11.61
C ALA A 565 -21.31 8.50 -10.13
N TRP A 566 -20.30 8.67 -9.26
CA TRP A 566 -20.51 9.04 -7.86
C TRP A 566 -21.29 10.34 -7.72
N ASN A 567 -21.08 11.32 -8.63
CA ASN A 567 -21.82 12.58 -8.60
C ASN A 567 -23.33 12.39 -8.83
N GLY A 568 -23.74 11.32 -9.52
CA GLY A 568 -25.14 10.96 -9.71
C GLY A 568 -25.83 10.45 -8.43
N PHE A 569 -25.05 10.04 -7.42
CA PHE A 569 -25.56 9.58 -6.12
C PHE A 569 -25.72 10.70 -5.09
N GLY A 570 -25.46 11.96 -5.44
CA GLY A 570 -25.70 13.13 -4.59
C GLY A 570 -24.48 14.04 -4.43
N GLN A 571 -24.68 15.22 -3.85
CA GLN A 571 -23.62 16.23 -3.65
C GLN A 571 -22.82 16.02 -2.36
N ASP A 572 -23.44 15.46 -1.33
CA ASP A 572 -22.75 15.06 -0.09
C ASP A 572 -21.74 13.96 -0.39
N LYS A 573 -20.45 14.24 -0.14
CA LYS A 573 -19.32 13.40 -0.58
C LYS A 573 -19.25 12.06 0.16
N GLU A 574 -19.70 12.01 1.41
CA GLU A 574 -19.78 10.77 2.18
C GLU A 574 -20.98 9.95 1.72
N GLY A 575 -22.18 10.54 1.73
CA GLY A 575 -23.41 9.84 1.34
C GLY A 575 -23.42 9.37 -0.11
N GLN A 576 -22.80 10.10 -1.05
CA GLN A 576 -22.64 9.60 -2.42
C GLN A 576 -21.75 8.36 -2.48
N ASP A 577 -20.73 8.25 -1.61
CA ASP A 577 -19.78 7.15 -1.59
C ASP A 577 -20.47 5.85 -1.18
N TYR A 578 -21.17 5.89 -0.04
CA TYR A 578 -21.93 4.75 0.46
C TYR A 578 -22.95 4.25 -0.55
N ARG A 579 -23.73 5.15 -1.16
CA ARG A 579 -24.74 4.79 -2.15
C ARG A 579 -24.13 4.20 -3.43
N ALA A 580 -23.04 4.78 -3.93
CA ALA A 580 -22.37 4.28 -5.12
C ALA A 580 -21.71 2.91 -4.86
N CYS A 581 -20.99 2.76 -3.74
CA CYS A 581 -20.40 1.48 -3.33
C CYS A 581 -21.46 0.39 -3.14
N GLN A 582 -22.59 0.72 -2.50
CA GLN A 582 -23.71 -0.20 -2.35
C GLN A 582 -24.32 -0.60 -3.70
N ASN A 583 -24.49 0.36 -4.62
CA ASN A 583 -25.08 0.12 -5.93
C ASN A 583 -24.19 -0.74 -6.83
N PHE A 584 -22.91 -0.43 -6.92
CA PHE A 584 -21.98 -1.13 -7.82
C PHE A 584 -21.45 -2.43 -7.20
N GLY A 585 -21.41 -2.54 -5.88
CA GLY A 585 -20.93 -3.72 -5.18
C GLY A 585 -19.43 -3.99 -5.36
N PRO A 586 -18.94 -5.14 -4.85
CA PRO A 586 -17.56 -5.56 -5.00
C PRO A 586 -17.16 -5.70 -6.49
N LEU A 587 -15.90 -5.40 -6.82
CA LEU A 587 -15.45 -5.34 -8.21
C LEU A 587 -15.53 -6.68 -8.96
N TYR A 588 -15.37 -7.82 -8.30
CA TYR A 588 -15.23 -9.13 -8.94
C TYR A 588 -16.40 -10.08 -8.63
N LYS A 589 -17.59 -9.53 -8.37
CA LYS A 589 -18.80 -10.28 -8.02
C LYS A 589 -19.76 -10.45 -9.19
#